data_AF-A0A841HNH9-F1
#
_entry.id   AF-A0A841HNH9-F1
#
_cell.length_a   1.000
_cell.length_b   1.000
_cell.length_c   1.000
_cell.angle_alpha   90.00
_cell.angle_beta   90.00
_cell.angle_gamma   90.00
#
_symmetry.space_group_name_H-M   'P 1'
#
loop_
_entity.id
_entity.type
_entity.pdbx_description
1 polymer ?
#
loop_
_entity_poly.entity_id
_entity_poly.type
_entity_poly.pdbx_seq_one_letter_code
_entity_poly.pdbx_strand_id
1 'polypeptide(L)'
;MRKIVASLLCLFLPVTAVAELDCIVPTREEGYNARQPGSEAVRRAARSIEAIVKRNATFMAGNEPVRVRTSISYYGDSAAAASVITTAYNKKAWVGGGCQVSQFADRGGGLADGQIAVYINDPDAMLGGRVGDSELPARLAPRRAADLAGFPLYVRGDNAADALMMMSSSGEQPWTPVTIAEALDWREREIVKREADWQQQSASRGRGEAQLRAAYENMIKMDPASADKMRAKMERDLAKLRADEARAYDQSNDAVARTREAFDKYRASFSASQLREQATISGAAYMGVIQRVDDPKGRPIVQVGSSNAKADPQRIRLLVIPQHSVATDEDHEWQVASRQALDYAAIAALLHR
;
A
#
# COMPACT_ATOMS: atom_id res chain seq x y z
N MET A 1 69.44 22.70 -39.36
CA MET A 1 69.12 22.63 -37.92
C MET A 1 67.65 22.98 -37.73
N ARG A 2 66.76 22.00 -37.52
CA ARG A 2 65.35 22.21 -37.16
C ARG A 2 65.15 21.66 -35.75
N LYS A 3 64.90 22.54 -34.79
CA LYS A 3 64.50 22.16 -33.42
C LYS A 3 62.98 21.98 -33.42
N ILE A 4 62.52 20.75 -33.22
CA ILE A 4 61.12 20.44 -32.92
C ILE A 4 60.99 20.54 -31.41
N VAL A 5 60.23 21.53 -30.94
CA VAL A 5 59.83 21.67 -29.54
C VAL A 5 58.56 20.85 -29.37
N ALA A 6 58.65 19.75 -28.63
CA ALA A 6 57.50 18.94 -28.23
C ALA A 6 56.87 19.57 -26.98
N SER A 7 55.73 20.23 -27.16
CA SER A 7 54.86 20.66 -26.06
C SER A 7 54.09 19.45 -25.54
N LEU A 8 54.44 19.01 -24.34
CA LEU A 8 53.70 18.01 -23.57
C LEU A 8 52.44 18.69 -22.99
N LEU A 9 51.28 18.44 -23.60
CA LEU A 9 49.99 18.87 -23.08
C LEU A 9 49.49 17.81 -22.08
N CYS A 10 49.75 18.02 -20.78
CA CYS A 10 49.14 17.20 -19.73
C CYS A 10 47.64 17.50 -19.67
N LEU A 11 46.83 16.58 -20.21
CA LEU A 11 45.38 16.55 -20.03
C LEU A 11 45.08 16.28 -18.55
N PHE A 12 44.66 17.32 -17.82
CA PHE A 12 43.98 17.19 -16.54
C PHE A 12 42.61 16.56 -16.80
N LEU A 13 42.54 15.23 -16.75
CA LEU A 13 41.26 14.54 -16.59
C LEU A 13 40.70 14.92 -15.21
N PRO A 14 39.49 15.49 -15.11
CA PRO A 14 38.85 15.67 -13.82
C PRO A 14 38.66 14.27 -13.23
N VAL A 15 39.34 14.02 -12.11
CA VAL A 15 39.02 12.88 -11.26
C VAL A 15 37.66 13.19 -10.68
N THR A 16 36.60 12.67 -11.32
CA THR A 16 35.30 12.58 -10.67
C THR A 16 35.54 11.70 -9.44
N ALA A 17 35.49 12.31 -8.26
CA ALA A 17 35.44 11.58 -7.01
C ALA A 17 34.17 10.72 -7.08
N VAL A 18 34.35 9.46 -7.47
CA VAL A 18 33.30 8.46 -7.44
C VAL A 18 32.94 8.36 -5.96
N ALA A 19 31.69 8.65 -5.61
CA ALA A 19 31.24 8.36 -4.25
C ALA A 19 31.56 6.88 -3.95
N GLU A 20 32.12 6.63 -2.77
CA GLU A 20 32.64 5.32 -2.39
C GLU A 20 31.73 4.68 -1.34
N LEU A 21 31.42 3.40 -1.56
CA LEU A 21 30.88 2.51 -0.54
C LEU A 21 31.76 2.56 0.70
N ASP A 22 31.22 3.00 1.85
CA ASP A 22 31.96 2.93 3.12
C ASP A 22 32.11 1.46 3.54
N CYS A 23 30.99 0.75 3.60
CA CYS A 23 30.98 -0.68 3.90
C CYS A 23 29.62 -1.35 3.62
N ILE A 24 29.63 -2.68 3.67
CA ILE A 24 28.43 -3.52 3.65
C ILE A 24 28.13 -3.99 5.07
N VAL A 25 27.03 -3.51 5.63
CA VAL A 25 26.51 -3.93 6.93
C VAL A 25 25.96 -5.36 6.80
N PRO A 26 26.16 -6.23 7.81
CA PRO A 26 25.60 -7.58 7.81
C PRO A 26 24.11 -7.60 7.49
N THR A 27 23.72 -8.58 6.68
CA THR A 27 22.34 -8.76 6.24
C THR A 27 21.47 -9.23 7.40
N ARG A 28 20.26 -8.66 7.47
CA ARG A 28 19.26 -9.01 8.46
C ARG A 28 18.23 -9.94 7.81
N GLU A 29 18.01 -11.10 8.42
CA GLU A 29 16.96 -12.03 8.01
C GLU A 29 15.94 -12.19 9.15
N GLU A 30 14.65 -12.12 8.84
CA GLU A 30 13.57 -12.29 9.82
C GLU A 30 12.37 -13.08 9.27
N GLY A 31 11.65 -13.78 10.14
CA GLY A 31 10.44 -14.54 9.75
C GLY A 31 10.68 -15.88 9.07
N TYR A 32 11.94 -16.29 8.86
CA TYR A 32 12.26 -17.56 8.22
C TYR A 32 11.76 -18.76 9.05
N ASN A 33 11.00 -19.65 8.43
CA ASN A 33 10.52 -20.88 9.02
C ASN A 33 10.77 -22.09 8.11
N ALA A 34 11.78 -22.89 8.45
CA ALA A 34 12.18 -24.09 7.70
C ALA A 34 11.07 -25.14 7.55
N ARG A 35 10.03 -25.09 8.38
CA ARG A 35 8.90 -26.04 8.33
C ARG A 35 7.88 -25.69 7.24
N GLN A 36 7.92 -24.47 6.70
CA GLN A 36 6.99 -24.07 5.66
C GLN A 36 7.41 -24.68 4.32
N PRO A 37 6.48 -25.29 3.57
CA PRO A 37 6.73 -25.73 2.20
C PRO A 37 7.34 -24.60 1.37
N GLY A 38 8.41 -24.89 0.63
CA GLY A 38 9.06 -23.92 -0.24
C GLY A 38 9.97 -22.89 0.42
N SER A 39 10.01 -22.81 1.76
CA SER A 39 10.86 -21.86 2.52
C SER A 39 12.32 -21.83 2.08
N GLU A 40 12.91 -22.99 1.81
CA GLU A 40 14.29 -23.10 1.32
C GLU A 40 14.49 -22.58 -0.11
N ALA A 41 13.52 -22.78 -1.00
CA ALA A 41 13.60 -22.25 -2.36
C ALA A 41 13.57 -20.71 -2.34
N VAL A 42 12.68 -20.15 -1.52
CA VAL A 42 12.54 -18.71 -1.32
C VAL A 42 13.77 -18.11 -0.67
N ARG A 43 14.32 -18.75 0.36
CA ARG A 43 15.57 -18.32 0.99
C ARG A 43 16.73 -18.30 0.01
N ARG A 44 16.87 -19.32 -0.84
CA ARG A 44 17.90 -19.34 -1.90
C ARG A 44 17.66 -18.23 -2.92
N ALA A 45 16.42 -17.98 -3.34
CA ALA A 45 16.09 -16.90 -4.25
C ALA A 45 16.38 -15.53 -3.64
N ALA A 46 15.99 -15.30 -2.38
CA ALA A 46 16.20 -14.06 -1.66
C ALA A 46 17.70 -13.73 -1.51
N ARG A 47 18.52 -14.72 -1.13
CA ARG A 47 19.99 -14.57 -1.06
C ARG A 47 20.63 -14.39 -2.44
N SER A 48 20.04 -14.98 -3.48
CA SER A 48 20.50 -14.75 -4.86
C SER A 48 20.22 -13.32 -5.31
N ILE A 49 19.04 -12.78 -4.99
CA ILE A 49 18.69 -11.37 -5.23
C ILE A 49 19.62 -10.45 -4.48
N GLU A 50 19.84 -10.68 -3.18
CA GLU A 50 20.82 -9.94 -2.38
C GLU A 50 22.19 -9.89 -3.07
N ALA A 51 22.70 -11.06 -3.50
CA ALA A 51 23.99 -11.15 -4.18
C ALA A 51 24.00 -10.41 -5.53
N ILE A 52 22.89 -10.43 -6.29
CA ILE A 52 22.76 -9.69 -7.55
C ILE A 52 22.80 -8.18 -7.27
N VAL A 53 22.00 -7.70 -6.31
CA VAL A 53 21.95 -6.27 -5.97
C VAL A 53 23.30 -5.79 -5.43
N LYS A 54 24.00 -6.60 -4.62
CA LYS A 54 25.35 -6.29 -4.12
C LYS A 54 26.43 -6.23 -5.21
N ARG A 55 26.19 -6.80 -6.40
CA ARG A 55 27.08 -6.65 -7.57
C ARG A 55 26.76 -5.45 -8.44
N ASN A 56 25.66 -4.73 -8.16
CA ASN A 56 25.31 -3.53 -8.90
C ASN A 56 26.28 -2.39 -8.54
N ALA A 57 27.31 -2.21 -9.38
CA ALA A 57 28.37 -1.23 -9.13
C ALA A 57 27.84 0.19 -9.01
N THR A 58 26.82 0.55 -9.82
CA THR A 58 26.18 1.86 -9.74
C THR A 58 25.55 2.08 -8.38
N PHE A 59 24.75 1.12 -7.88
CA PHE A 59 24.16 1.21 -6.54
C PHE A 59 25.20 1.15 -5.42
N MET A 60 26.28 0.41 -5.59
CA MET A 60 27.33 0.34 -4.57
C MET A 60 28.15 1.63 -4.47
N ALA A 61 28.31 2.39 -5.56
CA ALA A 61 28.99 3.68 -5.53
C ALA A 61 28.25 4.70 -4.63
N GLY A 62 26.91 4.65 -4.58
CA GLY A 62 26.14 5.69 -3.91
C GLY A 62 26.19 7.03 -4.65
N ASN A 63 25.41 7.99 -4.16
CA ASN A 63 25.56 9.40 -4.55
C ASN A 63 26.52 10.14 -3.61
N GLU A 64 26.49 9.76 -2.33
CA GLU A 64 27.43 10.13 -1.29
C GLU A 64 27.99 8.85 -0.66
N PRO A 65 29.00 8.92 0.22
CA PRO A 65 29.42 7.75 0.98
C PRO A 65 28.26 7.13 1.74
N VAL A 66 27.96 5.87 1.43
CA VAL A 66 26.83 5.12 1.98
C VAL A 66 27.30 3.84 2.67
N ARG A 67 26.53 3.40 3.66
CA ARG A 67 26.59 2.04 4.20
C ARG A 67 25.43 1.25 3.64
N VAL A 68 25.69 0.08 3.08
CA VAL A 68 24.63 -0.72 2.46
C VAL A 68 24.24 -1.88 3.37
N ARG A 69 22.94 -2.08 3.60
CA ARG A 69 22.40 -3.28 4.25
C ARG A 69 21.29 -3.88 3.41
N THR A 70 21.23 -5.21 3.38
CA THR A 70 20.06 -5.93 2.90
C THR A 70 19.24 -6.42 4.09
N SER A 71 17.93 -6.19 4.03
CA SER A 71 16.93 -6.76 4.93
C SER A 71 16.09 -7.75 4.13
N ILE A 72 15.99 -8.98 4.63
CA ILE A 72 15.18 -10.05 4.06
C ILE A 72 14.12 -10.43 5.10
N SER A 73 12.87 -10.29 4.72
CA SER A 73 11.74 -10.64 5.57
C SER A 73 10.91 -11.71 4.86
N TYR A 74 10.71 -12.85 5.53
CA TYR A 74 9.91 -13.97 5.04
C TYR A 74 8.53 -13.91 5.70
N TYR A 75 7.45 -14.00 4.92
CA TYR A 75 6.08 -13.93 5.46
C TYR A 75 5.28 -15.18 5.06
N GLY A 76 4.45 -15.67 6.00
CA GLY A 76 4.25 -17.10 6.18
C GLY A 76 2.85 -17.67 5.93
N ASP A 77 1.91 -16.94 5.33
CA ASP A 77 0.51 -17.40 5.38
C ASP A 77 -0.05 -17.98 4.06
N SER A 78 0.57 -17.76 2.88
CA SER A 78 0.03 -18.39 1.65
C SER A 78 0.92 -18.66 0.43
N ALA A 79 2.21 -18.28 0.34
CA ALA A 79 2.94 -18.50 -0.93
C ALA A 79 4.46 -18.68 -0.84
N ALA A 80 5.01 -18.93 0.35
CA ALA A 80 6.46 -18.87 0.56
C ALA A 80 6.98 -17.54 -0.05
N ALA A 81 6.58 -16.42 0.57
CA ALA A 81 6.85 -15.09 0.06
C ALA A 81 8.00 -14.43 0.84
N ALA A 82 8.70 -13.51 0.19
CA ALA A 82 9.72 -12.72 0.85
C ALA A 82 9.86 -11.32 0.23
N SER A 83 10.28 -10.35 1.04
CA SER A 83 10.77 -9.06 0.57
C SER A 83 12.27 -8.98 0.78
N VAL A 84 13.02 -8.61 -0.26
CA VAL A 84 14.46 -8.32 -0.22
C VAL A 84 14.66 -6.85 -0.49
N ILE A 85 15.06 -6.10 0.54
CA ILE A 85 15.24 -4.65 0.44
C ILE A 85 16.69 -4.34 0.74
N THR A 86 17.43 -3.86 -0.26
CA THR A 86 18.80 -3.39 -0.09
C THR A 86 18.81 -1.87 -0.07
N THR A 87 19.25 -1.31 1.05
CA THR A 87 19.16 0.13 1.35
C THR A 87 20.55 0.72 1.49
N ALA A 88 20.76 1.87 0.88
CA ALA A 88 21.96 2.68 1.00
C ALA A 88 21.74 3.79 2.04
N TYR A 89 22.31 3.61 3.24
CA TYR A 89 22.14 4.53 4.37
C TYR A 89 23.20 5.62 4.36
N ASN A 90 22.75 6.86 4.45
CA ASN A 90 23.63 8.02 4.56
C ASN A 90 24.21 8.17 5.97
N LYS A 91 25.15 9.11 6.11
CA LYS A 91 25.88 9.36 7.36
C LYS A 91 25.00 9.66 8.57
N LYS A 92 23.77 10.17 8.38
CA LYS A 92 22.83 10.42 9.48
C LYS A 92 22.37 9.13 10.18
N ALA A 93 22.39 8.01 9.46
CA ALA A 93 22.03 6.72 10.00
C ALA A 93 23.20 6.00 10.69
N TRP A 94 24.44 6.47 10.51
CA TRP A 94 25.62 5.76 10.99
C TRP A 94 25.74 5.94 12.50
N VAL A 95 26.10 4.88 13.20
CA VAL A 95 26.30 4.90 14.66
C VAL A 95 27.60 4.20 15.02
N GLY A 96 28.27 4.72 16.05
CA GLY A 96 29.52 4.15 16.56
C GLY A 96 30.69 4.20 15.58
N GLY A 97 31.79 3.54 15.95
CA GLY A 97 32.90 3.25 15.05
C GLY A 97 32.67 1.94 14.29
N GLY A 98 33.17 1.84 13.05
CA GLY A 98 33.04 0.64 12.21
C GLY A 98 31.76 0.57 11.39
N CYS A 99 31.49 -0.60 10.77
CA CYS A 99 30.41 -0.79 9.79
C CYS A 99 29.02 -1.02 10.44
N GLN A 100 28.44 0.03 11.01
CA GLN A 100 27.17 -0.04 11.75
C GLN A 100 26.19 1.07 11.36
N VAL A 101 24.90 0.77 11.41
CA VAL A 101 23.82 1.75 11.24
C VAL A 101 22.84 1.65 12.40
N SER A 102 22.14 2.74 12.69
CA SER A 102 21.14 2.81 13.75
C SER A 102 20.14 1.67 13.62
N GLN A 103 19.74 1.10 14.75
CA GLN A 103 18.64 0.12 14.82
C GLN A 103 17.30 0.69 14.30
N PHE A 104 17.18 2.02 14.26
CA PHE A 104 16.01 2.73 13.74
C PHE A 104 16.15 3.13 12.27
N ALA A 105 17.29 2.85 11.62
CA ALA A 105 17.56 3.26 10.24
C ALA A 105 16.52 2.70 9.24
N ASP A 106 15.97 1.52 9.51
CA ASP A 106 14.93 0.88 8.68
C ASP A 106 13.57 1.58 8.77
N ARG A 107 13.36 2.51 9.72
CA ARG A 107 12.07 3.20 9.92
C ARG A 107 11.89 4.41 9.00
N GLY A 108 12.85 4.71 8.13
CA GLY A 108 12.81 5.85 7.21
C GLY A 108 13.28 7.16 7.83
N GLY A 109 12.76 8.30 7.33
CA GLY A 109 13.04 9.63 7.88
C GLY A 109 14.35 10.28 7.42
N GLY A 110 14.70 10.18 6.13
CA GLY A 110 15.90 10.83 5.60
C GLY A 110 17.22 10.15 5.96
N LEU A 111 17.17 8.91 6.44
CA LEU A 111 18.32 8.09 6.85
C LEU A 111 18.90 7.23 5.72
N ALA A 112 18.26 7.24 4.55
CA ALA A 112 18.70 6.50 3.37
C ALA A 112 18.64 7.40 2.14
N ASP A 113 19.60 7.23 1.25
CA ASP A 113 19.66 7.94 -0.04
C ASP A 113 19.01 7.13 -1.16
N GLY A 114 18.72 5.85 -0.89
CA GLY A 114 17.85 5.07 -1.74
C GLY A 114 17.87 3.57 -1.46
N GLN A 115 17.09 2.84 -2.26
CA GLN A 115 16.82 1.43 -2.05
C GLN A 115 16.55 0.69 -3.37
N ILE A 116 16.92 -0.59 -3.40
CA ILE A 116 16.44 -1.55 -4.39
C ILE A 116 15.65 -2.61 -3.64
N ALA A 117 14.36 -2.71 -3.96
CA ALA A 117 13.45 -3.70 -3.39
C ALA A 117 13.05 -4.74 -4.43
N VAL A 118 12.95 -6.00 -4.00
CA VAL A 118 12.38 -7.09 -4.80
C VAL A 118 11.46 -7.90 -3.91
N TYR A 119 10.22 -8.10 -4.34
CA TYR A 119 9.26 -8.95 -3.66
C TYR A 119 9.11 -10.27 -4.43
N ILE A 120 9.10 -11.37 -3.69
CA ILE A 120 9.09 -12.74 -4.19
C ILE A 120 7.74 -13.35 -3.84
N ASN A 121 7.02 -13.86 -4.85
CA ASN A 121 5.70 -14.50 -4.68
C ASN A 121 4.70 -13.66 -3.88
N ASP A 122 4.82 -12.34 -3.95
CA ASP A 122 3.95 -11.37 -3.27
C ASP A 122 3.12 -10.60 -4.32
N PRO A 123 1.91 -11.08 -4.64
CA PRO A 123 1.05 -10.41 -5.60
C PRO A 123 0.46 -9.10 -5.05
N ASP A 124 0.30 -8.97 -3.73
CA ASP A 124 -0.22 -7.74 -3.11
C ASP A 124 0.74 -6.56 -3.31
N ALA A 125 2.05 -6.81 -3.45
CA ALA A 125 3.03 -5.76 -3.76
C ALA A 125 2.70 -5.00 -5.07
N MET A 126 2.02 -5.64 -6.02
CA MET A 126 1.59 -5.05 -7.29
C MET A 126 0.30 -4.24 -7.21
N LEU A 127 -0.57 -4.58 -6.27
CA LEU A 127 -1.95 -4.11 -6.26
C LEU A 127 -2.06 -2.75 -5.58
N GLY A 128 -3.04 -1.96 -6.03
CA GLY A 128 -3.32 -0.64 -5.46
C GLY A 128 -4.03 -0.71 -4.11
N GLY A 129 -4.61 0.43 -3.72
CA GLY A 129 -5.37 0.56 -2.48
C GLY A 129 -6.44 -0.53 -2.31
N ARG A 130 -6.67 -0.94 -1.06
CA ARG A 130 -7.72 -1.90 -0.71
C ARG A 130 -9.10 -1.31 -1.00
N VAL A 131 -9.93 -2.08 -1.68
CA VAL A 131 -11.33 -1.78 -1.97
C VAL A 131 -12.11 -3.06 -1.74
N GLY A 132 -12.98 -3.12 -0.73
CA GLY A 132 -13.60 -4.38 -0.32
C GLY A 132 -13.53 -4.63 1.17
N ASP A 133 -13.96 -5.82 1.58
CA ASP A 133 -14.00 -6.29 2.95
C ASP A 133 -13.15 -7.56 3.13
N SER A 134 -13.42 -8.37 4.16
CA SER A 134 -12.74 -9.65 4.36
C SER A 134 -13.28 -10.76 3.45
N GLU A 135 -14.52 -10.65 2.97
CA GLU A 135 -15.15 -11.64 2.09
C GLU A 135 -14.77 -11.40 0.62
N LEU A 136 -14.58 -10.12 0.25
CA LEU A 136 -14.04 -9.69 -1.04
C LEU A 136 -12.75 -8.89 -0.77
N PRO A 137 -11.58 -9.55 -0.70
CA PRO A 137 -10.28 -8.90 -0.44
C PRO A 137 -9.76 -8.19 -1.71
N ALA A 138 -10.61 -7.35 -2.29
CA ALA A 138 -10.35 -6.71 -3.55
C ALA A 138 -9.43 -5.49 -3.41
N ARG A 139 -8.79 -5.16 -4.53
CA ARG A 139 -7.79 -4.11 -4.68
C ARG A 139 -8.01 -3.40 -6.00
N LEU A 140 -7.48 -2.19 -6.09
CA LEU A 140 -7.43 -1.49 -7.37
C LEU A 140 -6.42 -2.14 -8.30
N ALA A 141 -6.84 -2.40 -9.53
CA ALA A 141 -5.98 -2.96 -10.56
C ALA A 141 -4.86 -1.98 -10.90
N PRO A 142 -3.61 -2.44 -11.02
CA PRO A 142 -2.54 -1.59 -11.52
C PRO A 142 -2.69 -1.45 -13.05
N ARG A 143 -2.24 -0.31 -13.60
CA ARG A 143 -2.33 -0.02 -15.04
C ARG A 143 -1.01 -0.31 -15.72
N ARG A 144 -1.01 -1.10 -16.80
CA ARG A 144 0.20 -1.29 -17.62
C ARG A 144 0.63 0.06 -18.22
N ALA A 145 1.91 0.38 -18.08
CA ALA A 145 2.46 1.66 -18.52
C ALA A 145 3.46 1.49 -19.66
N ALA A 146 4.39 0.55 -19.55
CA ALA A 146 5.46 0.31 -20.51
C ALA A 146 6.03 -1.10 -20.34
N ASP A 147 7.15 -1.38 -21.01
CA ASP A 147 8.00 -2.53 -20.75
C ASP A 147 9.41 -2.05 -20.38
N LEU A 148 10.10 -2.77 -19.50
CA LEU A 148 11.49 -2.53 -19.14
C LEU A 148 12.22 -3.88 -19.06
N ALA A 149 13.36 -3.97 -19.74
CA ALA A 149 14.15 -5.21 -19.86
C ALA A 149 13.32 -6.42 -20.35
N GLY A 150 12.30 -6.19 -21.19
CA GLY A 150 11.41 -7.23 -21.71
C GLY A 150 10.28 -7.65 -20.77
N PHE A 151 10.14 -7.00 -19.61
CA PHE A 151 9.09 -7.27 -18.63
C PHE A 151 8.10 -6.11 -18.51
N PRO A 152 6.81 -6.39 -18.28
CA PRO A 152 5.80 -5.34 -18.16
C PRO A 152 6.01 -4.47 -16.92
N LEU A 153 5.96 -3.16 -17.14
CA LEU A 153 5.84 -2.13 -16.10
C LEU A 153 4.37 -1.79 -15.88
N TYR A 154 3.99 -1.77 -14.61
CA TYR A 154 2.68 -1.36 -14.14
C TYR A 154 2.80 -0.16 -13.23
N VAL A 155 1.78 0.69 -13.18
CA VAL A 155 1.70 1.83 -12.27
C VAL A 155 0.52 1.61 -11.31
N ARG A 156 0.76 1.82 -10.02
CA ARG A 156 -0.33 1.83 -9.02
C ARG A 156 -0.95 3.22 -8.93
N GLY A 157 -2.26 3.28 -9.15
CA GLY A 157 -3.01 4.54 -9.11
C GLY A 157 -2.63 5.50 -10.24
N ASP A 158 -2.71 6.80 -9.97
CA ASP A 158 -2.58 7.85 -10.99
C ASP A 158 -1.16 8.44 -11.05
N ASN A 159 -0.28 8.10 -10.09
CA ASN A 159 1.09 8.61 -10.05
C ASN A 159 2.04 7.68 -10.81
N ALA A 160 2.56 8.15 -11.95
CA ALA A 160 3.54 7.43 -12.75
C ALA A 160 4.83 7.06 -12.00
N ALA A 161 5.15 7.77 -10.91
CA ALA A 161 6.29 7.43 -10.06
C ALA A 161 6.12 6.08 -9.36
N ASP A 162 4.89 5.59 -9.14
CA ASP A 162 4.63 4.29 -8.51
C ASP A 162 4.69 3.14 -9.54
N ALA A 163 5.76 3.14 -10.35
CA ALA A 163 6.01 2.11 -11.35
C ALA A 163 6.62 0.85 -10.71
N LEU A 164 6.14 -0.31 -11.14
CA LEU A 164 6.50 -1.64 -10.65
C LEU A 164 6.75 -2.55 -11.85
N MET A 165 7.94 -3.17 -11.91
CA MET A 165 8.21 -4.23 -12.87
C MET A 165 7.68 -5.55 -12.35
N MET A 166 6.97 -6.28 -13.21
CA MET A 166 6.47 -7.61 -12.91
C MET A 166 7.19 -8.64 -13.78
N MET A 167 7.88 -9.58 -13.15
CA MET A 167 8.39 -10.78 -13.81
C MET A 167 7.57 -11.98 -13.36
N SER A 168 6.98 -12.70 -14.31
CA SER A 168 6.14 -13.87 -14.06
C SER A 168 6.64 -15.06 -14.87
N SER A 169 6.69 -16.25 -14.27
CA SER A 169 7.15 -17.47 -14.96
C SER A 169 6.17 -17.97 -16.02
N SER A 170 4.88 -17.63 -15.91
CA SER A 170 3.84 -17.99 -16.89
C SER A 170 3.47 -16.84 -17.84
N GLY A 171 3.94 -15.62 -17.56
CA GLY A 171 3.46 -14.40 -18.24
C GLY A 171 2.04 -13.98 -17.85
N GLU A 172 1.35 -14.77 -17.02
CA GLU A 172 0.01 -14.44 -16.52
C GLU A 172 0.08 -13.39 -15.41
N GLN A 173 -0.97 -12.58 -15.33
CA GLN A 173 -1.14 -11.62 -14.25
C GLN A 173 -1.46 -12.36 -12.94
N PRO A 174 -0.90 -11.89 -11.80
CA PRO A 174 -1.11 -12.60 -10.55
C PRO A 174 -2.47 -12.32 -9.89
N TRP A 175 -3.31 -11.51 -10.53
CA TRP A 175 -4.64 -11.12 -10.08
C TRP A 175 -5.69 -11.49 -11.11
N THR A 176 -6.94 -11.61 -10.65
CA THR A 176 -8.11 -11.83 -11.51
C THR A 176 -9.09 -10.68 -11.37
N PRO A 177 -9.80 -10.30 -12.45
CA PRO A 177 -10.91 -9.35 -12.37
C PRO A 177 -11.93 -9.74 -11.31
N VAL A 178 -12.40 -8.74 -10.56
CA VAL A 178 -13.59 -8.88 -9.73
C VAL A 178 -14.79 -8.50 -10.59
N THR A 179 -15.84 -9.32 -10.55
CA THR A 179 -17.05 -9.09 -11.35
C THR A 179 -17.95 -8.02 -10.73
N ILE A 180 -18.82 -7.42 -11.54
CA ILE A 180 -19.88 -6.52 -11.06
C ILE A 180 -20.75 -7.23 -10.01
N ALA A 181 -21.08 -8.51 -10.21
CA ALA A 181 -21.85 -9.29 -9.23
C ALA A 181 -21.17 -9.35 -7.86
N GLU A 182 -19.89 -9.76 -7.81
CA GLU A 182 -19.13 -9.84 -6.56
C GLU A 182 -19.01 -8.46 -5.88
N ALA A 183 -18.79 -7.40 -6.66
CA ALA A 183 -18.71 -6.05 -6.14
C ALA A 183 -20.06 -5.57 -5.57
N LEU A 184 -21.18 -5.89 -6.22
CA LEU A 184 -22.53 -5.57 -5.71
C LEU A 184 -22.82 -6.31 -4.40
N ASP A 185 -22.42 -7.58 -4.26
CA ASP A 185 -22.57 -8.32 -3.00
C ASP A 185 -21.79 -7.66 -1.86
N TRP A 186 -20.57 -7.19 -2.14
CA TRP A 186 -19.81 -6.38 -1.18
C TRP A 186 -20.52 -5.06 -0.83
N ARG A 187 -21.02 -4.30 -1.82
CA ARG A 187 -21.76 -3.05 -1.57
C ARG A 187 -22.99 -3.29 -0.71
N GLU A 188 -23.70 -4.39 -0.93
CA GLU A 188 -24.87 -4.78 -0.15
C GLU A 188 -24.50 -5.04 1.31
N ARG A 189 -23.44 -5.82 1.57
CA ARG A 189 -22.95 -6.04 2.93
C ARG A 189 -22.59 -4.75 3.65
N GLU A 190 -21.95 -3.79 2.96
CA GLU A 190 -21.64 -2.49 3.54
C GLU A 190 -22.91 -1.68 3.91
N ILE A 191 -23.94 -1.73 3.06
CA ILE A 191 -25.21 -1.05 3.32
C ILE A 191 -25.92 -1.69 4.51
N VAL A 192 -26.03 -3.02 4.55
CA VAL A 192 -26.64 -3.77 5.65
C VAL A 192 -25.90 -3.52 6.97
N LYS A 193 -24.57 -3.50 6.95
CA LYS A 193 -23.78 -3.16 8.13
C LYS A 193 -24.06 -1.74 8.60
N ARG A 194 -24.09 -0.76 7.69
CA ARG A 194 -24.39 0.63 8.03
C ARG A 194 -25.80 0.80 8.58
N GLU A 195 -26.77 0.07 8.04
CA GLU A 195 -28.14 -0.01 8.56
C GLU A 195 -28.17 -0.54 9.99
N ALA A 196 -27.46 -1.63 10.26
CA ALA A 196 -27.37 -2.22 11.60
C ALA A 196 -26.66 -1.28 12.58
N ASP A 197 -25.53 -0.69 12.19
CA ASP A 197 -24.78 0.29 13.00
C ASP A 197 -25.66 1.50 13.32
N TRP A 198 -26.43 1.98 12.34
CA TRP A 198 -27.41 3.04 12.54
C TRP A 198 -28.51 2.63 13.52
N GLN A 199 -29.13 1.47 13.34
CA GLN A 199 -30.16 0.96 14.27
C GLN A 199 -29.64 0.84 15.71
N GLN A 200 -28.39 0.39 15.88
CA GLN A 200 -27.75 0.30 17.20
C GLN A 200 -27.48 1.69 17.81
N GLN A 201 -26.97 2.64 17.02
CA GLN A 201 -26.76 4.02 17.48
C GLN A 201 -28.09 4.67 17.85
N SER A 202 -29.11 4.44 17.04
CA SER A 202 -30.42 5.04 17.16
C SER A 202 -31.24 4.41 18.30
N ALA A 203 -30.97 3.16 18.68
CA ALA A 203 -31.48 2.54 19.91
C ALA A 203 -30.93 3.19 21.20
N SER A 204 -29.83 3.94 21.13
CA SER A 204 -29.24 4.64 22.27
C SER A 204 -29.74 6.09 22.47
N ARG A 205 -30.92 6.38 21.90
CA ARG A 205 -31.65 7.65 21.96
C ARG A 205 -31.90 8.09 23.41
N GLY A 206 -31.94 9.41 23.63
CA GLY A 206 -32.20 9.97 24.96
C GLY A 206 -30.98 9.99 25.89
N ARG A 207 -29.76 9.64 25.42
CA ARG A 207 -28.54 9.86 26.21
C ARG A 207 -28.28 11.33 26.52
N GLY A 208 -28.49 12.23 25.56
CA GLY A 208 -28.39 13.68 25.78
C GLY A 208 -29.46 14.18 26.75
N GLU A 209 -30.68 13.64 26.66
CA GLU A 209 -31.76 13.91 27.61
C GLU A 209 -31.41 13.44 29.03
N ALA A 210 -30.90 12.22 29.18
CA ALA A 210 -30.50 11.64 30.45
C ALA A 210 -29.32 12.42 31.09
N GLN A 211 -28.35 12.87 30.29
CA GLN A 211 -27.25 13.71 30.78
C GLN A 211 -27.73 15.08 31.27
N LEU A 212 -28.65 15.72 30.53
CA LEU A 212 -29.24 17.01 30.94
C LEU A 212 -30.08 16.86 32.22
N ARG A 213 -30.86 15.79 32.35
CA ARG A 213 -31.60 15.49 33.57
C ARG A 213 -30.67 15.24 34.76
N ALA A 214 -29.62 14.43 34.58
CA ALA A 214 -28.64 14.16 35.63
C ALA A 214 -27.87 15.42 36.06
N ALA A 215 -27.51 16.29 35.11
CA ALA A 215 -26.89 17.57 35.40
C ALA A 215 -27.82 18.48 36.22
N TYR A 216 -29.12 18.51 35.89
CA TYR A 216 -30.12 19.26 36.63
C TYR A 216 -30.34 18.71 38.05
N GLU A 217 -30.45 17.39 38.21
CA GLU A 217 -30.57 16.74 39.52
C GLU A 217 -29.35 17.02 40.42
N ASN A 218 -28.15 17.06 39.86
CA ASN A 218 -26.94 17.45 40.59
C ASN A 218 -26.96 18.93 40.98
N MET A 219 -27.46 19.81 40.10
CA MET A 219 -27.60 21.24 40.40
C MET A 219 -28.59 21.50 41.53
N ILE A 220 -29.71 20.77 41.59
CA ILE A 220 -30.65 20.81 42.72
C ILE A 220 -29.95 20.50 44.05
N LYS A 221 -29.03 19.52 44.06
CA LYS A 221 -28.31 19.11 45.28
C LYS A 221 -27.27 20.14 45.73
N MET A 222 -26.65 20.86 44.79
CA MET A 222 -25.56 21.80 45.09
C MET A 222 -26.05 23.24 45.33
N ASP A 223 -27.04 23.70 44.57
CA ASP A 223 -27.61 25.05 44.66
C ASP A 223 -29.11 25.03 44.25
N PRO A 224 -30.02 24.76 45.21
CA PRO A 224 -31.45 24.71 44.94
C PRO A 224 -32.04 26.03 44.41
N ALA A 225 -31.54 27.17 44.90
CA ALA A 225 -32.07 28.49 44.55
C ALA A 225 -31.75 28.88 43.09
N SER A 226 -30.59 28.47 42.59
CA SER A 226 -30.25 28.61 41.17
C SER A 226 -30.95 27.55 40.30
N ALA A 227 -31.20 26.35 40.82
CA ALA A 227 -31.91 25.29 40.11
C ALA A 227 -33.37 25.66 39.79
N ASP A 228 -34.07 26.30 40.72
CA ASP A 228 -35.45 26.78 40.50
C ASP A 228 -35.52 27.87 39.43
N LYS A 229 -34.53 28.77 39.38
CA LYS A 229 -34.45 29.82 38.36
C LYS A 229 -34.19 29.26 36.96
N MET A 230 -33.52 28.12 36.85
CA MET A 230 -33.18 27.49 35.57
C MET A 230 -34.19 26.44 35.10
N ARG A 231 -35.14 26.00 35.95
CA ARG A 231 -36.10 24.95 35.63
C ARG A 231 -36.85 25.18 34.31
N ALA A 232 -37.43 26.36 34.13
CA ALA A 232 -38.17 26.72 32.92
C ALA A 232 -37.28 26.84 31.66
N LYS A 233 -35.98 27.09 31.83
CA LYS A 233 -35.02 27.06 30.72
C LYS A 233 -34.67 25.61 30.36
N MET A 234 -34.43 24.76 31.36
CA MET A 234 -34.13 23.34 31.18
C MET A 234 -35.28 22.57 30.54
N GLU A 235 -36.53 22.81 30.97
CA GLU A 235 -37.71 22.18 30.35
C GLU A 235 -37.86 22.56 28.86
N ARG A 236 -37.57 23.82 28.50
CA ARG A 236 -37.54 24.26 27.09
C ARG A 236 -36.39 23.63 26.30
N ASP A 237 -35.20 23.57 26.89
CA ASP A 237 -34.02 22.98 26.26
C ASP A 237 -34.22 21.46 26.03
N LEU A 238 -34.84 20.75 26.97
CA LEU A 238 -35.22 19.34 26.81
C LEU A 238 -36.29 19.14 25.72
N ALA A 239 -37.33 19.98 25.69
CA ALA A 239 -38.36 19.87 24.65
C ALA A 239 -37.79 20.12 23.25
N LYS A 240 -36.90 21.12 23.12
CA LYS A 240 -36.18 21.40 21.88
C LYS A 240 -35.26 20.24 21.50
N LEU A 241 -34.47 19.72 22.44
CA LEU A 241 -33.57 18.59 22.19
C LEU A 241 -34.34 17.35 21.72
N ARG A 242 -35.48 17.01 22.33
CA ARG A 242 -36.33 15.90 21.86
C ARG A 242 -36.83 16.10 20.44
N ALA A 243 -37.27 17.32 20.11
CA ALA A 243 -37.77 17.64 18.76
C ALA A 243 -36.63 17.61 17.72
N ASP A 244 -35.44 18.10 18.07
CA ASP A 244 -34.25 18.07 17.21
C ASP A 244 -33.76 16.63 17.00
N GLU A 245 -33.67 15.83 18.07
CA GLU A 245 -33.32 14.40 17.99
C GLU A 245 -34.34 13.62 17.16
N ALA A 246 -35.65 13.90 17.30
CA ALA A 246 -36.68 13.27 16.49
C ALA A 246 -36.54 13.60 15.00
N ARG A 247 -36.38 14.88 14.66
CA ARG A 247 -36.19 15.28 13.27
C ARG A 247 -34.93 14.69 12.65
N ALA A 248 -33.81 14.70 13.38
CA ALA A 248 -32.56 14.12 12.91
C ALA A 248 -32.68 12.60 12.69
N TYR A 249 -33.40 11.91 13.59
CA TYR A 249 -33.68 10.48 13.49
C TYR A 249 -34.53 10.14 12.27
N ASP A 250 -35.64 10.86 12.05
CA ASP A 250 -36.53 10.63 10.91
C ASP A 250 -35.81 10.91 9.59
N GLN A 251 -35.07 12.02 9.49
CA GLN A 251 -34.27 12.34 8.31
C GLN A 251 -33.22 11.27 8.00
N SER A 252 -32.59 10.71 9.03
CA SER A 252 -31.58 9.68 8.89
C SER A 252 -32.17 8.33 8.49
N ASN A 253 -33.31 7.94 9.07
CA ASN A 253 -34.05 6.74 8.65
C ASN A 253 -34.48 6.83 7.19
N ASP A 254 -35.05 7.97 6.79
CA ASP A 254 -35.42 8.21 5.41
C ASP A 254 -34.20 8.16 4.49
N ALA A 255 -33.05 8.68 4.91
CA ALA A 255 -31.82 8.62 4.12
C ALA A 255 -31.30 7.19 3.96
N VAL A 256 -31.36 6.38 5.02
CA VAL A 256 -31.01 4.96 4.99
C VAL A 256 -31.95 4.19 4.06
N ALA A 257 -33.27 4.35 4.21
CA ALA A 257 -34.27 3.71 3.36
C ALA A 257 -34.10 4.08 1.88
N ARG A 258 -33.88 5.38 1.58
CA ARG A 258 -33.60 5.84 0.21
C ARG A 258 -32.31 5.24 -0.35
N THR A 259 -31.28 5.07 0.47
CA THR A 259 -30.01 4.45 0.05
C THR A 259 -30.23 2.99 -0.33
N ARG A 260 -31.00 2.23 0.49
CA ARG A 260 -31.35 0.85 0.21
C ARG A 260 -32.16 0.70 -1.08
N GLU A 261 -33.24 1.47 -1.21
CA GLU A 261 -34.11 1.43 -2.39
C GLU A 261 -33.34 1.78 -3.68
N ALA A 262 -32.50 2.82 -3.62
CA ALA A 262 -31.68 3.20 -4.75
C ALA A 262 -30.65 2.12 -5.10
N PHE A 263 -30.11 1.40 -4.11
CA PHE A 263 -29.17 0.30 -4.33
C PHE A 263 -29.87 -0.89 -4.98
N ASP A 264 -31.04 -1.26 -4.50
CA ASP A 264 -31.83 -2.36 -5.05
C ASP A 264 -32.21 -2.07 -6.52
N LYS A 265 -32.62 -0.83 -6.83
CA LYS A 265 -32.87 -0.38 -8.23
C LYS A 265 -31.61 -0.43 -9.09
N TYR A 266 -30.48 0.01 -8.56
CA TYR A 266 -29.20 -0.03 -9.26
C TYR A 266 -28.77 -1.48 -9.55
N ARG A 267 -28.85 -2.38 -8.56
CA ARG A 267 -28.56 -3.81 -8.72
C ARG A 267 -29.46 -4.46 -9.75
N ALA A 268 -30.77 -4.13 -9.74
CA ALA A 268 -31.73 -4.66 -10.70
C ALA A 268 -31.54 -4.12 -12.14
N SER A 269 -30.74 -3.06 -12.34
CA SER A 269 -30.51 -2.48 -13.66
C SER A 269 -29.53 -3.29 -14.53
N PHE A 270 -28.82 -4.26 -13.95
CA PHE A 270 -27.85 -5.08 -14.66
C PHE A 270 -28.47 -6.35 -15.25
N SER A 271 -28.14 -6.63 -16.50
CA SER A 271 -28.37 -7.93 -17.13
C SER A 271 -27.39 -8.99 -16.64
N ALA A 272 -27.72 -10.27 -16.85
CA ALA A 272 -26.85 -11.39 -16.49
C ALA A 272 -25.48 -11.37 -17.20
N SER A 273 -25.38 -10.78 -18.39
CA SER A 273 -24.10 -10.59 -19.07
C SER A 273 -23.27 -9.49 -18.41
N GLN A 274 -23.89 -8.35 -18.09
CA GLN A 274 -23.20 -7.24 -17.43
C GLN A 274 -22.70 -7.63 -16.04
N LEU A 275 -23.45 -8.44 -15.30
CA LEU A 275 -23.02 -8.94 -13.99
C LEU A 275 -21.69 -9.72 -14.02
N ARG A 276 -21.30 -10.27 -15.17
CA ARG A 276 -20.01 -10.98 -15.37
C ARG A 276 -18.88 -10.07 -15.86
N GLU A 277 -19.17 -8.82 -16.21
CA GLU A 277 -18.14 -7.85 -16.59
C GLU A 277 -17.31 -7.46 -15.38
N GLN A 278 -16.10 -6.95 -15.62
CA GLN A 278 -15.22 -6.49 -14.56
C GLN A 278 -15.77 -5.23 -13.90
N ALA A 279 -15.79 -5.22 -12.57
CA ALA A 279 -16.18 -4.07 -11.78
C ALA A 279 -15.14 -2.95 -11.85
N THR A 280 -15.63 -1.72 -11.86
CA THR A 280 -14.83 -0.49 -11.82
C THR A 280 -15.37 0.46 -10.75
N ILE A 281 -14.48 1.10 -10.00
CA ILE A 281 -14.86 1.99 -8.90
C ILE A 281 -14.28 3.39 -9.08
N SER A 282 -15.10 4.40 -8.83
CA SER A 282 -14.66 5.79 -8.80
C SER A 282 -14.05 6.13 -7.44
N GLY A 283 -13.01 6.98 -7.44
CA GLY A 283 -12.33 7.44 -6.23
C GLY A 283 -13.16 8.39 -5.36
N ALA A 284 -14.30 8.88 -5.86
CA ALA A 284 -15.16 9.82 -5.15
C ALA A 284 -16.38 9.10 -4.57
N ALA A 285 -16.35 8.84 -3.27
CA ALA A 285 -17.55 8.50 -2.51
C ALA A 285 -18.15 9.81 -1.94
N TYR A 286 -19.33 10.20 -2.42
CA TYR A 286 -20.08 11.31 -1.84
C TYR A 286 -21.14 10.77 -0.87
N MET A 287 -21.31 11.46 0.26
CA MET A 287 -22.40 11.15 1.20
C MET A 287 -23.75 11.21 0.47
N GLY A 288 -24.56 10.16 0.61
CA GLY A 288 -25.89 10.07 0.00
C GLY A 288 -25.94 9.61 -1.46
N VAL A 289 -24.80 9.25 -2.06
CA VAL A 289 -24.73 8.67 -3.41
C VAL A 289 -24.22 7.23 -3.32
N ILE A 290 -24.88 6.31 -4.01
CA ILE A 290 -24.38 4.93 -4.15
C ILE A 290 -23.07 4.97 -4.93
N GLN A 291 -22.02 4.43 -4.33
CA GLN A 291 -20.78 4.21 -5.05
C GLN A 291 -21.03 3.14 -6.11
N ARG A 292 -20.93 3.55 -7.38
CA ARG A 292 -21.09 2.66 -8.53
C ARG A 292 -19.89 1.72 -8.65
N VAL A 293 -20.17 0.52 -9.13
CA VAL A 293 -19.19 -0.53 -9.42
C VAL A 293 -19.07 -0.81 -10.93
N ASP A 294 -19.65 0.07 -11.75
CA ASP A 294 -19.68 0.02 -13.22
C ASP A 294 -19.29 1.38 -13.84
N ASP A 295 -18.55 2.23 -13.12
CA ASP A 295 -18.16 3.54 -13.65
C ASP A 295 -17.21 3.37 -14.84
N PRO A 296 -17.56 3.80 -16.06
CA PRO A 296 -16.67 3.68 -17.23
C PRO A 296 -15.38 4.50 -17.10
N LYS A 297 -15.33 5.48 -16.21
CA LYS A 297 -14.13 6.25 -15.83
C LYS A 297 -13.53 5.76 -14.51
N GLY A 298 -14.15 4.78 -13.87
CA GLY A 298 -13.68 4.15 -12.65
C GLY A 298 -12.42 3.32 -12.90
N ARG A 299 -11.71 3.03 -11.81
CA ARG A 299 -10.55 2.15 -11.84
C ARG A 299 -11.00 0.69 -11.72
N PRO A 300 -10.48 -0.24 -12.54
CA PRO A 300 -10.84 -1.64 -12.43
C PRO A 300 -10.48 -2.22 -11.07
N ILE A 301 -11.31 -3.15 -10.61
CA ILE A 301 -11.12 -3.87 -9.35
C ILE A 301 -10.64 -5.29 -9.66
N VAL A 302 -9.68 -5.77 -8.88
CA VAL A 302 -9.11 -7.12 -8.99
C VAL A 302 -8.91 -7.72 -7.60
N GLN A 303 -8.73 -9.03 -7.55
CA GLN A 303 -8.30 -9.75 -6.35
C GLN A 303 -7.14 -10.68 -6.70
N VAL A 304 -6.36 -11.10 -5.70
CA VAL A 304 -5.27 -12.06 -5.93
C VAL A 304 -5.85 -13.33 -6.57
N GLY A 305 -5.27 -13.73 -7.70
CA GLY A 305 -5.78 -14.85 -8.47
C GLY A 305 -5.61 -16.16 -7.69
N SER A 306 -6.65 -17.01 -7.71
CA SER A 306 -6.63 -18.28 -6.99
C SER A 306 -5.53 -19.24 -7.45
N SER A 307 -5.03 -19.09 -8.69
CA SER A 307 -3.88 -19.82 -9.23
C SER A 307 -2.56 -19.46 -8.54
N ASN A 308 -2.41 -18.23 -8.04
CA ASN A 308 -1.27 -17.83 -7.21
C ASN A 308 -1.44 -18.31 -5.77
N ALA A 309 -2.66 -18.23 -5.22
CA ALA A 309 -2.95 -18.73 -3.88
C ALA A 309 -2.79 -20.26 -3.75
N LYS A 310 -2.90 -21.01 -4.85
CA LYS A 310 -2.76 -22.48 -4.92
C LYS A 310 -1.47 -22.93 -5.59
N ALA A 311 -0.54 -22.01 -5.85
CA ALA A 311 0.69 -22.29 -6.56
C ALA A 311 1.59 -23.27 -5.79
N ASP A 312 2.42 -24.04 -6.52
CA ASP A 312 3.49 -24.85 -5.94
C ASP A 312 4.42 -23.93 -5.13
N PRO A 313 4.45 -24.05 -3.79
CA PRO A 313 5.21 -23.16 -2.93
C PRO A 313 6.72 -23.33 -3.12
N GLN A 314 7.18 -24.40 -3.77
CA GLN A 314 8.61 -24.65 -4.01
C GLN A 314 9.18 -23.84 -5.17
N ARG A 315 8.35 -23.15 -5.96
CA ARG A 315 8.78 -22.41 -7.14
C ARG A 315 8.66 -20.90 -6.95
N ILE A 316 9.63 -20.18 -7.50
CA ILE A 316 9.54 -18.73 -7.66
C ILE A 316 8.75 -18.46 -8.93
N ARG A 317 7.60 -17.80 -8.81
CA ARG A 317 6.69 -17.56 -9.94
C ARG A 317 6.48 -16.10 -10.24
N LEU A 318 6.67 -15.26 -9.23
CA LEU A 318 6.47 -13.83 -9.34
C LEU A 318 7.63 -13.10 -8.67
N LEU A 319 8.21 -12.15 -9.38
CA LEU A 319 9.13 -11.16 -8.84
C LEU A 319 8.58 -9.78 -9.16
N VAL A 320 8.49 -8.92 -8.14
CA VAL A 320 8.02 -7.54 -8.26
C VAL A 320 9.14 -6.61 -7.86
N ILE A 321 9.50 -5.67 -8.75
CA ILE A 321 10.60 -4.74 -8.52
C ILE A 321 10.06 -3.32 -8.67
N PRO A 322 9.87 -2.57 -7.56
CA PRO A 322 9.56 -1.15 -7.65
C PRO A 322 10.64 -0.39 -8.40
N GLN A 323 10.20 0.51 -9.28
CA GLN A 323 11.07 1.39 -10.05
C GLN A 323 11.21 2.79 -9.41
N HIS A 324 10.77 2.93 -8.16
CA HIS A 324 10.91 4.12 -7.33
C HIS A 324 11.46 3.77 -5.95
N SER A 325 12.00 4.77 -5.27
CA SER A 325 12.46 4.68 -3.88
C SER A 325 11.41 5.27 -2.94
N VAL A 326 11.21 4.67 -1.77
CA VAL A 326 10.37 5.21 -0.68
C VAL A 326 11.21 6.13 0.23
N ALA A 327 12.53 6.14 0.08
CA ALA A 327 13.45 6.96 0.86
C ALA A 327 13.48 8.41 0.33
N THR A 328 12.60 9.25 0.89
CA THR A 328 12.56 10.72 1.07
C THR A 328 13.16 11.74 0.08
N ASP A 329 13.78 11.36 -1.03
CA ASP A 329 13.99 12.23 -2.18
C ASP A 329 13.65 11.41 -3.44
N GLU A 330 12.54 11.76 -4.09
CA GLU A 330 12.09 11.10 -5.32
C GLU A 330 13.17 11.24 -6.41
N ASP A 331 13.57 10.10 -6.98
CA ASP A 331 14.33 9.99 -8.23
C ASP A 331 15.63 10.79 -8.37
N HIS A 332 16.50 10.72 -7.35
CA HIS A 332 17.92 11.06 -7.54
C HIS A 332 18.47 10.30 -8.78
N GLU A 333 19.16 10.97 -9.70
CA GLU A 333 19.62 10.37 -10.98
C GLU A 333 20.40 9.06 -10.76
N TRP A 334 21.22 9.02 -9.71
CA TRP A 334 21.93 7.83 -9.25
C TRP A 334 21.01 6.63 -8.95
N GLN A 335 19.84 6.85 -8.33
CA GLN A 335 18.87 5.79 -8.04
C GLN A 335 18.23 5.24 -9.31
N VAL A 336 17.89 6.12 -10.26
CA VAL A 336 17.39 5.72 -11.57
C VAL A 336 18.44 4.90 -12.32
N ALA A 337 19.68 5.39 -12.38
CA ALA A 337 20.81 4.70 -13.00
C ALA A 337 21.11 3.34 -12.33
N SER A 338 21.01 3.28 -11.01
CA SER A 338 21.17 2.04 -10.24
C SER A 338 20.15 0.99 -10.66
N ARG A 339 18.88 1.36 -10.83
CA ARG A 339 17.85 0.43 -11.28
C ARG A 339 18.07 0.01 -12.74
N GLN A 340 18.40 0.96 -13.62
CA GLN A 340 18.72 0.65 -15.03
C GLN A 340 19.92 -0.30 -15.19
N ALA A 341 20.90 -0.22 -14.29
CA ALA A 341 22.08 -1.08 -14.27
C ALA A 341 21.86 -2.44 -13.57
N LEU A 342 20.65 -2.71 -13.05
CA LEU A 342 20.34 -3.96 -12.38
C LEU A 342 20.36 -5.13 -13.38
N ASP A 343 20.94 -6.27 -12.98
CA ASP A 343 20.99 -7.47 -13.80
C ASP A 343 19.62 -8.18 -13.81
N TYR A 344 18.68 -7.60 -14.57
CA TYR A 344 17.32 -8.12 -14.70
C TYR A 344 17.29 -9.54 -15.29
N ALA A 345 18.27 -9.91 -16.12
CA ALA A 345 18.38 -11.26 -16.67
C ALA A 345 18.71 -12.29 -15.58
N ALA A 346 19.67 -11.98 -14.69
CA ALA A 346 19.98 -12.85 -13.56
C ALA A 346 18.82 -12.95 -12.55
N ILE A 347 18.07 -11.87 -12.34
CA ILE A 347 16.86 -11.89 -11.50
C ILE A 347 15.78 -12.76 -12.14
N ALA A 348 15.50 -12.57 -13.44
CA ALA A 348 14.52 -13.35 -14.17
C ALA A 348 14.86 -14.85 -14.21
N ALA A 349 16.15 -15.20 -14.26
CA ALA A 349 16.59 -16.60 -14.23
C ALA A 349 16.19 -17.33 -12.93
N LEU A 350 15.80 -16.62 -11.86
CA LEU A 350 15.30 -17.23 -10.63
C LEU A 350 13.88 -17.80 -10.78
N LEU A 351 13.11 -17.35 -11.78
CA LEU A 351 11.75 -17.87 -12.07
C LEU A 351 11.74 -19.30 -12.62
N HIS A 352 12.90 -19.81 -13.04
CA HIS A 352 13.05 -21.13 -13.67
C HIS A 352 13.79 -22.14 -12.78
N ARG A 353 14.02 -21.82 -11.50
CA ARG A 353 14.79 -22.65 -10.55
C ARG A 353 13.92 -23.47 -9.61
#